data_AF-A0A850YJI3-F1
#
_entry.id   AF-A0A850YJI3-F1
#
_cell.length_a   1.000
_cell.length_b   1.000
_cell.length_c   1.000
_cell.angle_alpha   90.00
_cell.angle_beta   90.00
_cell.angle_gamma   90.00
#
_symmetry.space_group_name_H-M   'P 1'
#
loop_
_entity.id
_entity.type
_entity.pdbx_description
1 polymer ?
#
loop_
_entity_poly.entity_id
_entity_poly.type
_entity_poly.pdbx_seq_one_letter_code
_entity_poly.pdbx_strand_id
1 'polypeptide(L)'
;GSIELKLHDMVRAAKSSEHCTIKMAKENATPRFSIFRNKRMRGWWPFTKLRDQEDDNILSLQGKVEAELQLLTVDEADKSPVGLGRKGPE
;
A
#
# COMPACT_ATOMS: atom_id res chain seq x y z
N GLY A 1 -11.12 2.25 10.86
CA GLY A 1 -10.52 1.28 9.94
C GLY A 1 -9.03 1.21 10.21
N SER A 2 -8.43 0.02 10.12
CA SER A 2 -6.99 -0.20 10.26
C SER A 2 -6.41 -0.70 8.92
N ILE A 3 -5.10 -0.60 8.77
CA ILE A 3 -4.36 -1.15 7.62
C ILE A 3 -3.23 -2.02 8.17
N GLU A 4 -3.06 -3.20 7.57
CA GLU A 4 -1.98 -4.14 7.92
C GLU A 4 -1.04 -4.32 6.73
N LEU A 5 0.26 -4.22 6.97
CA LEU A 5 1.30 -4.31 5.95
C LEU A 5 2.46 -5.17 6.46
N LYS A 6 2.86 -6.18 5.68
CA LYS A 6 4.09 -6.95 5.92
C LYS A 6 5.31 -6.12 5.52
N LEU A 7 5.83 -5.29 6.42
CA LEU A 7 6.84 -4.25 6.12
C LEU A 7 8.15 -4.74 5.46
N HIS A 8 8.55 -5.99 5.71
CA HIS A 8 9.73 -6.58 5.10
C HIS A 8 9.48 -7.16 3.69
N ASP A 9 8.22 -7.41 3.36
CA ASP A 9 7.77 -8.05 2.14
C ASP A 9 6.42 -7.45 1.71
N MET A 10 6.46 -6.20 1.24
CA MET A 10 5.31 -5.43 0.79
C MET A 10 5.11 -5.57 -0.72
N VAL A 11 3.88 -5.36 -1.19
CA VAL A 11 3.61 -5.17 -2.62
C VAL A 11 4.39 -3.95 -3.11
N ARG A 12 5.21 -4.10 -4.15
CA ARG A 12 5.90 -2.96 -4.75
C ARG A 12 4.89 -2.07 -5.47
N ALA A 13 4.93 -0.77 -5.21
CA ALA A 13 4.06 0.20 -5.88
C ALA A 13 4.33 0.26 -7.39
N ALA A 14 3.28 0.46 -8.17
CA ALA A 14 3.39 0.79 -9.59
C ALA A 14 3.70 2.29 -9.76
N LYS A 15 4.44 2.64 -10.82
CA LYS A 15 4.79 4.04 -11.11
C LYS A 15 3.60 4.87 -11.61
N SER A 16 2.56 4.24 -12.13
CA SER A 16 1.36 4.88 -12.65
C SER A 16 0.11 4.04 -12.42
N SER A 17 -1.05 4.65 -12.57
CA SER A 17 -2.34 4.00 -12.35
C SER A 17 -2.56 2.85 -13.34
N GLU A 18 -2.09 3.00 -14.58
CA GLU A 18 -2.28 2.07 -15.69
C GLU A 18 -1.54 0.76 -15.42
N HIS A 19 -0.35 0.84 -14.81
CA HIS A 19 0.46 -0.33 -14.43
C HIS A 19 0.06 -0.96 -13.10
N CYS A 20 -0.81 -0.31 -12.33
CA CYS A 20 -1.33 -0.84 -11.08
C CYS A 20 -2.43 -1.88 -11.36
N THR A 21 -2.08 -3.17 -11.20
CA THR A 21 -2.98 -4.30 -11.53
C THR A 21 -3.11 -5.27 -10.36
N ILE A 22 -4.19 -6.06 -10.38
CA ILE A 22 -4.45 -7.07 -9.36
C ILE A 22 -3.35 -8.13 -9.22
N LYS A 23 -2.59 -8.38 -10.29
CA LYS A 23 -1.49 -9.36 -10.29
C LYS A 23 -0.42 -9.02 -9.25
N MET A 24 -0.26 -7.73 -8.91
CA MET A 24 0.70 -7.26 -7.91
C MET A 24 0.31 -7.66 -6.48
N ALA A 25 -0.97 -7.88 -6.21
CA ALA A 25 -1.49 -8.22 -4.88
C ALA A 25 -1.44 -9.72 -4.56
N LYS A 26 -1.11 -10.57 -5.54
CA LYS A 26 -0.97 -12.01 -5.32
C LYS A 26 0.23 -12.28 -4.40
N GLU A 27 0.11 -13.30 -3.55
CA GLU A 27 1.12 -13.62 -2.54
C GLU A 27 2.52 -13.87 -3.15
N ASN A 28 2.59 -14.61 -4.26
CA ASN A 28 3.84 -14.92 -4.95
C ASN A 28 4.26 -13.88 -6.00
N ALA A 29 3.64 -12.69 -6.02
CA ALA A 29 3.96 -11.67 -7.00
C ALA A 29 5.33 -11.04 -6.74
N THR A 30 6.19 -11.04 -7.75
CA THR A 30 7.48 -10.37 -7.73
C THR A 30 7.46 -9.14 -8.65
N PRO A 31 8.25 -8.09 -8.36
CA PRO A 31 9.11 -7.92 -7.18
C PRO A 31 8.34 -7.47 -5.92
N ARG A 32 8.89 -7.82 -4.76
CA ARG A 32 8.44 -7.36 -3.43
C ARG A 32 9.28 -6.17 -2.94
N PHE A 33 8.83 -5.48 -1.92
CA PHE A 33 9.48 -4.30 -1.36
C PHE A 33 9.67 -4.41 0.15
N SER A 34 10.87 -4.11 0.64
CA SER A 34 11.17 -4.05 2.07
C SER A 34 11.42 -2.60 2.47
N ILE A 35 10.55 -2.02 3.31
CA ILE A 35 10.71 -0.63 3.76
C ILE A 35 11.94 -0.46 4.66
N PHE A 36 12.39 -1.54 5.29
CA PHE A 36 13.63 -1.56 6.07
C PHE A 36 14.88 -1.42 5.18
N ARG A 37 14.81 -1.92 3.93
CA ARG A 37 15.89 -1.77 2.94
C ARG A 37 15.80 -0.44 2.19
N ASN A 38 14.59 0.04 1.92
CA ASN A 38 14.33 1.33 1.28
C ASN A 38 13.24 2.07 2.08
N LYS A 39 13.66 3.07 2.86
CA LYS A 39 12.79 3.77 3.82
C LYS A 39 11.64 4.58 3.20
N ARG A 40 11.57 4.73 1.88
CA ARG A 40 10.55 5.52 1.20
C ARG A 40 10.07 4.83 -0.06
N MET A 41 8.76 4.85 -0.27
CA MET A 41 8.14 4.43 -1.52
C MET A 41 6.90 5.27 -1.81
N ARG A 42 6.73 5.64 -3.07
CA ARG A 42 5.53 6.30 -3.59
C ARG A 42 5.05 5.57 -4.83
N GLY A 43 3.74 5.45 -4.99
CA GLY A 43 3.15 4.97 -6.22
C GLY A 43 1.74 4.46 -6.01
N TRP A 44 1.33 3.57 -6.90
CA TRP A 44 -0.03 3.06 -6.99
C TRP A 44 -0.11 1.62 -6.48
N TRP A 45 -1.13 1.34 -5.66
CA TRP A 45 -1.46 0.00 -5.17
C TRP A 45 -2.88 -0.41 -5.55
N PRO A 46 -3.07 -1.69 -5.89
CA PRO A 46 -4.40 -2.23 -6.11
C PRO A 46 -5.12 -2.40 -4.78
N PHE A 47 -6.35 -1.90 -4.68
CA PHE A 47 -7.24 -2.21 -3.57
C PHE A 47 -8.06 -3.44 -3.94
N THR A 48 -7.91 -4.53 -3.20
CA THR A 48 -8.49 -5.83 -3.54
C THR A 48 -9.41 -6.34 -2.45
N LYS A 49 -10.53 -6.95 -2.85
CA LYS A 49 -11.43 -7.68 -1.95
C LYS A 49 -11.21 -9.17 -2.12
N LEU A 50 -11.01 -9.87 -1.00
CA LEU A 50 -11.07 -11.33 -0.94
C LEU A 50 -12.52 -11.75 -1.25
N ARG A 51 -12.71 -12.66 -2.20
CA ARG A 51 -14.01 -13.27 -2.45
C ARG A 51 -14.11 -14.53 -1.61
N ASP A 52 -15.09 -14.59 -0.73
CA ASP A 52 -15.49 -15.82 -0.07
C ASP A 52 -16.38 -16.59 -1.05
N GLN A 53 -15.87 -17.69 -1.61
CA GLN A 53 -16.58 -18.95 -1.88
C GLN A 53 -15.72 -19.87 -2.76
N GLU A 54 -15.34 -21.01 -2.17
CA GLU A 54 -14.86 -22.25 -2.80
C GLU A 54 -13.50 -22.26 -3.52
N ASP A 55 -12.89 -21.11 -3.80
CA ASP A 55 -11.50 -20.99 -4.26
C ASP A 55 -10.77 -19.90 -3.45
N ASP A 56 -9.99 -20.30 -2.44
CA ASP A 56 -9.30 -19.47 -1.42
C ASP A 56 -8.30 -18.42 -1.97
N ASN A 57 -8.30 -18.11 -3.27
CA ASN A 57 -7.28 -17.26 -3.89
C ASN A 57 -7.80 -16.30 -4.98
N ILE A 58 -9.11 -16.13 -5.14
CA ILE A 58 -9.64 -15.20 -6.16
C ILE A 58 -9.79 -13.79 -5.56
N LEU A 59 -8.71 -13.02 -5.65
CA LEU A 59 -8.76 -11.56 -5.42
C LEU A 59 -9.60 -10.89 -6.52
N SER A 60 -10.34 -9.84 -6.15
CA SER A 60 -10.99 -8.93 -7.10
C SER A 60 -10.55 -7.48 -6.88
N LEU A 61 -10.22 -6.75 -7.96
CA LEU A 61 -9.80 -5.36 -7.90
C LEU A 61 -11.02 -4.47 -7.68
N GLN A 62 -11.03 -3.71 -6.59
CA GLN A 62 -12.10 -2.77 -6.22
C GLN A 62 -11.70 -1.31 -6.50
N GLY A 63 -10.40 -1.03 -6.61
CA GLY A 63 -9.91 0.30 -6.87
C GLY A 63 -8.39 0.36 -6.92
N LYS A 64 -7.86 1.56 -7.06
CA LYS A 64 -6.43 1.84 -7.01
C LYS A 64 -6.21 3.06 -6.12
N VAL A 65 -5.14 3.04 -5.33
CA VAL A 65 -4.79 4.15 -4.45
C VAL A 65 -3.37 4.59 -4.76
N GLU A 66 -3.16 5.90 -4.92
CA GLU A 66 -1.83 6.49 -4.87
C GLU A 66 -1.50 6.81 -3.42
N ALA A 67 -0.35 6.34 -2.94
CA ALA A 67 0.11 6.60 -1.59
C ALA A 67 1.62 6.83 -1.56
N GLU A 68 2.09 7.42 -0.47
CA GLU A 68 3.50 7.45 -0.11
C GLU A 68 3.67 6.88 1.29
N LEU A 69 4.61 5.94 1.44
CA LEU A 69 4.97 5.30 2.70
C LEU A 69 6.41 5.62 3.02
N GLN A 70 6.65 6.10 4.24
CA GLN A 70 7.96 6.44 4.76
C GLN A 70 8.18 5.81 6.13
N LEU A 71 9.34 5.21 6.35
CA LEU A 71 9.80 4.74 7.65
C LEU A 71 10.66 5.84 8.28
N LEU A 72 10.10 6.48 9.32
CA LEU A 72 10.71 7.58 10.04
C LEU A 72 11.09 7.15 11.47
N THR A 73 12.04 7.85 12.06
CA THR A 73 12.22 7.83 13.52
C THR A 73 11.11 8.64 14.21
N VAL A 74 11.02 8.50 15.52
CA VAL A 74 10.09 9.30 16.34
C VAL A 74 10.34 10.81 16.14
N ASP A 75 11.61 11.24 16.25
CA ASP A 75 11.97 12.66 16.08
C ASP A 75 11.64 13.23 14.68
N GLU A 76 11.76 12.41 13.64
CA GLU A 76 11.41 12.81 12.26
C GLU A 76 9.90 12.94 12.09
N ALA A 77 9.13 12.02 12.68
CA ALA A 77 7.67 12.03 12.65
C ALA A 77 7.09 13.25 13.37
N ASP A 78 7.66 13.64 14.51
CA ASP A 78 7.20 14.80 15.29
C ASP A 78 7.38 16.13 14.53
N LYS A 79 8.41 16.22 13.67
CA LYS A 79 8.67 17.42 12.86
C LYS A 79 7.77 17.53 11.63
N SER A 80 7.27 16.41 11.13
CA SER A 80 6.46 16.36 9.90
C SER A 80 5.35 15.31 10.03
N PRO A 81 4.33 15.57 10.87
CA PRO A 81 3.27 14.60 11.12
C PRO A 81 2.42 14.37 9.86
N VAL A 82 2.13 13.11 9.56
CA VAL A 82 1.11 12.73 8.58
C VAL A 82 -0.26 12.71 9.25
N GLY A 83 -1.34 12.93 8.47
CA GLY A 83 -2.69 12.74 8.99
C GLY A 83 -3.18 13.83 9.94
N LEU A 84 -2.59 15.04 9.90
CA LEU A 84 -3.35 16.25 10.24
C LEU A 84 -4.57 16.24 9.33
N GLY A 85 -5.72 15.82 9.86
CA GLY A 85 -6.92 15.58 9.06
C GLY A 85 -7.22 16.75 8.12
N ARG A 86 -7.97 16.48 7.05
CA ARG A 86 -8.51 17.58 6.23
C ARG A 86 -9.22 18.54 7.20
N LYS A 87 -8.98 19.85 7.08
CA LYS A 87 -9.89 20.82 7.70
C LYS A 87 -11.31 20.40 7.32
N GLY A 88 -12.21 20.37 8.30
CA GLY A 88 -13.62 20.08 8.01
C GLY A 88 -14.12 21.00 6.88
N PRO A 89 -15.14 20.57 6.13
CA PRO A 89 -15.77 21.48 5.17
C PRO A 89 -16.15 22.78 5.88
N GLU A 90 -15.86 23.92 5.25
CA GLU A 90 -16.43 25.21 5.66
C GLU A 90 -17.95 25.21 5.45
#